data_AF-A0A8H4XR93-F1
#
_entry.id   AF-A0A8H4XR93-F1
#
_cell.length_a   1.000
_cell.length_b   1.000
_cell.length_c   1.000
_cell.angle_alpha   90.00
_cell.angle_beta   90.00
_cell.angle_gamma   90.00
#
_symmetry.space_group_name_H-M   'P 1'
#
loop_
_entity.id
_entity.type
_entity.pdbx_description
1 polymer ?
#
loop_
_entity_poly.entity_id
_entity_poly.type
_entity_poly.pdbx_seq_one_letter_code
_entity_poly.pdbx_strand_id
1 'polypeptide(L)'
;MLMPEYPHNARLLKPIERDYAVWRIEMEAGAGEAHEETTALKGFKLAIMDPKVWALVWCMGMSQAMGSTVNFFPTIVGSLGFSKNITLLLTAPPYILATIVFYIISYISDRTNMILPVHLFSLAIAVVAYVISICTLKLGGRYFAMMLMPCVVAGPQIFLYKTLNIHMARPYPKRAAGVAMINAIGGLSNVWTSYLYFSSPHYYAAFGTLIGCATAFFIVIVCYAIHVRRLNKLLAGTPEEQRRAMK
;
A
#
# COMPACT_ATOMS: atom_id res chain seq x y z
N MET A 1 9.46 1.73 -23.10
CA MET A 1 10.35 2.88 -23.34
C MET A 1 9.60 4.03 -24.02
N LEU A 2 8.46 4.47 -23.46
CA LEU A 2 7.66 5.57 -24.00
C LEU A 2 7.10 6.42 -22.84
N MET A 3 7.91 6.59 -21.80
CA MET A 3 7.64 7.48 -20.67
C MET A 3 8.88 8.39 -20.54
N PRO A 4 8.74 9.71 -20.79
CA PRO A 4 9.84 10.66 -20.64
C PRO A 4 10.38 10.64 -19.21
N GLU A 5 11.70 10.67 -19.04
CA GLU A 5 12.33 10.66 -17.71
C GLU A 5 12.06 11.95 -16.92
N TYR A 6 11.78 13.05 -17.62
CA TYR A 6 11.39 14.33 -17.02
C TYR A 6 10.34 15.04 -17.88
N PRO A 7 9.46 15.86 -17.28
CA PRO A 7 8.42 16.61 -18.00
C PRO A 7 9.04 17.49 -19.09
N HIS A 8 10.24 18.03 -18.83
CA HIS A 8 10.95 18.89 -19.77
C HIS A 8 11.33 18.19 -21.10
N ASN A 9 11.49 16.86 -21.08
CA ASN A 9 11.85 16.06 -22.26
C ASN A 9 10.63 15.34 -22.88
N ALA A 10 9.42 15.65 -22.42
CA ALA A 10 8.21 15.03 -22.94
C ALA A 10 7.85 15.56 -24.34
N ARG A 11 8.23 14.80 -25.38
CA ARG A 11 7.86 15.06 -26.78
C ARG A 11 6.35 15.01 -27.05
N LEU A 12 5.56 14.46 -26.12
CA LEU A 12 4.11 14.31 -26.25
C LEU A 12 3.33 15.58 -25.86
N LEU A 13 3.91 16.50 -25.08
CA LEU A 13 3.23 17.70 -24.57
C LEU A 13 3.65 18.96 -25.32
N LYS A 14 2.72 19.91 -25.48
CA LYS A 14 3.02 21.26 -26.00
C LYS A 14 3.94 22.01 -25.03
N PRO A 15 4.73 23.00 -25.50
CA PRO A 15 5.65 23.75 -24.64
C PRO A 15 4.98 24.36 -23.40
N ILE A 16 3.77 24.91 -23.55
CA ILE A 16 3.00 25.51 -22.44
C ILE A 16 2.53 24.48 -21.41
N GLU A 17 2.13 23.27 -21.85
CA GLU A 17 1.66 22.19 -20.98
C GLU A 17 2.84 21.54 -20.25
N ARG A 18 4.01 21.54 -20.88
CA ARG A 18 5.28 21.12 -20.30
C ARG A 18 5.70 22.04 -19.17
N ASP A 19 5.67 23.36 -19.37
CA ASP A 19 6.02 24.32 -18.32
C ASP A 19 5.01 24.27 -17.17
N TYR A 20 3.72 24.09 -17.46
CA TYR A 20 2.71 23.89 -16.42
C TYR A 20 2.91 22.57 -15.66
N ALA A 21 3.32 21.49 -16.33
CA ALA A 21 3.64 20.22 -15.69
C ALA A 21 4.89 20.31 -14.81
N VAL A 22 5.93 21.01 -15.26
CA VAL A 22 7.14 21.31 -14.46
C VAL A 22 6.75 22.16 -13.25
N TRP A 23 6.03 23.26 -13.45
CA TRP A 23 5.58 24.13 -12.38
C TRP A 23 4.72 23.39 -11.35
N ARG A 24 3.79 22.53 -11.80
CA ARG A 24 2.98 21.71 -10.90
C ARG A 24 3.83 20.72 -10.11
N ILE A 25 4.80 20.07 -10.75
CA ILE A 25 5.71 19.14 -10.08
C ILE A 25 6.62 19.90 -9.11
N GLU A 26 7.09 21.09 -9.44
CA GLU A 26 7.90 21.95 -8.56
C GLU A 26 7.09 22.50 -7.38
N MET A 27 5.80 22.80 -7.60
CA MET A 27 4.89 23.26 -6.56
C MET A 27 4.44 22.10 -5.65
N GLU A 28 4.19 20.91 -6.21
CA GLU A 28 3.97 19.66 -5.45
C GLU A 28 5.26 19.21 -4.74
N ALA A 29 6.44 19.46 -5.33
CA ALA A 29 7.75 19.15 -4.75
C ALA A 29 8.23 20.20 -3.73
N GLY A 30 7.69 21.42 -3.76
CA GLY A 30 8.11 22.61 -3.02
C GLY A 30 9.54 23.08 -3.34
N ALA A 31 9.64 24.36 -3.70
CA ALA A 31 10.75 25.03 -4.37
C ALA A 31 12.09 25.17 -3.60
N GLY A 32 12.44 24.29 -2.66
CA GLY A 32 13.56 24.53 -1.72
C GLY A 32 14.79 23.62 -1.78
N GLU A 33 14.69 22.38 -2.26
CA GLU A 33 15.73 21.35 -1.97
C GLU A 33 16.12 20.50 -3.18
N ALA A 34 15.84 20.97 -4.40
CA ALA A 34 16.13 20.22 -5.63
C ALA A 34 17.64 20.16 -6.00
N HIS A 35 18.53 20.81 -5.23
CA HIS A 35 19.94 20.99 -5.60
C HIS A 35 20.99 20.35 -4.69
N GLU A 36 20.62 19.62 -3.64
CA GLU A 36 21.64 18.83 -2.92
C GLU A 36 21.88 17.50 -3.62
N GLU A 37 23.01 17.40 -4.36
CA GLU A 37 23.64 16.15 -4.74
C GLU A 37 24.05 15.35 -3.49
N THR A 38 23.05 14.81 -2.78
CA THR A 38 23.29 13.90 -1.68
C THR A 38 23.66 12.54 -2.25
N THR A 39 24.90 12.10 -2.00
CA THR A 39 25.38 10.77 -2.36
C THR A 39 24.37 9.70 -1.92
N ALA A 40 24.10 8.70 -2.74
CA ALA A 40 23.11 7.65 -2.47
C ALA A 40 23.25 7.01 -1.07
N LEU A 41 24.48 6.87 -0.57
CA LEU A 41 24.79 6.38 0.78
C LEU A 41 24.35 7.35 1.91
N LYS A 42 24.49 8.66 1.71
CA LYS A 42 23.98 9.67 2.65
C LYS A 42 22.46 9.67 2.65
N GLY A 43 21.84 9.58 1.47
CA GLY A 43 20.38 9.43 1.33
C GLY A 43 19.84 8.18 2.02
N PHE A 44 20.54 7.06 1.91
CA PHE A 44 20.20 5.81 2.59
C PHE A 44 20.33 5.92 4.11
N LYS A 45 21.43 6.51 4.61
CA LYS A 45 21.62 6.74 6.06
C LYS A 45 20.53 7.66 6.63
N LEU A 46 20.16 8.71 5.91
CA LEU A 46 19.06 9.60 6.28
C LEU A 46 17.69 8.91 6.23
N ALA A 47 17.49 7.94 5.33
CA ALA A 47 16.27 7.14 5.27
C ALA A 47 16.17 6.17 6.47
N ILE A 48 17.26 5.52 6.86
CA ILE A 48 17.30 4.60 8.02
C ILE A 48 17.07 5.33 9.34
N MET A 49 17.63 6.53 9.49
CA MET A 49 17.51 7.30 10.73
C MET A 49 16.13 7.93 10.91
N ASP A 50 15.26 7.89 9.88
CA ASP A 50 13.93 8.48 9.94
C ASP A 50 12.91 7.47 10.50
N PRO A 51 12.37 7.68 11.72
CA PRO A 51 11.42 6.77 12.33
C PRO A 51 10.12 6.64 11.53
N LYS A 52 9.79 7.63 10.68
CA LYS A 52 8.61 7.58 9.80
C LYS A 52 8.77 6.50 8.72
N VAL A 53 10.01 6.28 8.25
CA VAL A 53 10.30 5.26 7.23
C VAL A 53 10.07 3.87 7.81
N TRP A 54 10.48 3.62 9.05
CA TRP A 54 10.25 2.34 9.73
C TRP A 54 8.76 2.02 9.92
N ALA A 55 7.93 3.02 10.27
CA ALA A 55 6.48 2.83 10.34
C ALA A 55 5.89 2.42 8.98
N LEU A 56 6.37 3.03 7.88
CA LEU A 56 5.91 2.70 6.52
C LEU A 56 6.45 1.35 6.04
N VAL A 57 7.68 0.98 6.40
CA VAL A 57 8.24 -0.38 6.17
C VAL A 57 7.39 -1.43 6.86
N TRP A 58 7.01 -1.19 8.12
CA TRP A 58 6.15 -2.11 8.88
C TRP A 58 4.77 -2.27 8.23
N CYS A 59 4.14 -1.15 7.86
CA CYS A 59 2.89 -1.16 7.12
C CYS A 59 3.02 -1.94 5.79
N MET A 60 4.10 -1.77 5.04
CA MET A 60 4.30 -2.52 3.81
C MET A 60 4.47 -4.02 4.06
N GLY A 61 5.19 -4.41 5.11
CA GLY A 61 5.31 -5.81 5.49
C GLY A 61 3.95 -6.45 5.78
N MET A 62 3.10 -5.77 6.56
CA MET A 62 1.74 -6.24 6.84
C MET A 62 0.86 -6.28 5.57
N SER A 63 0.98 -5.28 4.69
CA SER A 63 0.27 -5.26 3.40
C SER A 63 0.73 -6.41 2.47
N GLN A 64 2.02 -6.70 2.42
CA GLN A 64 2.58 -7.79 1.63
C GLN A 64 2.21 -9.17 2.19
N ALA A 65 2.12 -9.30 3.52
CA ALA A 65 1.58 -10.51 4.16
C ALA A 65 0.13 -10.75 3.71
N MET A 66 -0.71 -9.71 3.69
CA MET A 66 -2.07 -9.76 3.12
C MET A 66 -2.05 -10.11 1.62
N GLY A 67 -1.11 -9.50 0.88
CA GLY A 67 -0.70 -9.78 -0.50
C GLY A 67 -0.57 -11.25 -0.85
N SER A 68 0.12 -11.97 0.03
CA SER A 68 0.47 -13.38 -0.18
C SER A 68 -0.75 -14.30 -0.36
N THR A 69 -1.92 -13.92 0.17
CA THR A 69 -3.18 -14.68 0.04
C THR A 69 -3.53 -14.95 -1.43
N VAL A 70 -3.15 -14.04 -2.33
CA VAL A 70 -3.36 -14.18 -3.78
C VAL A 70 -2.54 -15.32 -4.38
N ASN A 71 -1.31 -15.53 -3.89
CA ASN A 71 -0.44 -16.62 -4.35
C ASN A 71 -0.99 -17.99 -3.92
N PHE A 72 -1.64 -18.05 -2.75
CA PHE A 72 -2.23 -19.28 -2.22
C PHE A 72 -3.69 -19.48 -2.63
N PHE A 73 -4.27 -18.55 -3.39
CA PHE A 73 -5.67 -18.59 -3.80
C PHE A 73 -6.06 -19.90 -4.49
N PRO A 74 -5.30 -20.45 -5.46
CA PRO A 74 -5.62 -21.73 -6.09
C PRO A 74 -5.63 -22.90 -5.09
N THR A 75 -4.76 -22.87 -4.09
CA THR A 75 -4.69 -23.87 -3.02
C THR A 75 -5.92 -23.79 -2.11
N ILE A 76 -6.37 -22.59 -1.76
CA ILE A 76 -7.57 -22.40 -0.94
C ILE A 76 -8.81 -22.84 -1.74
N VAL A 77 -8.92 -22.50 -3.03
CA VAL A 77 -10.06 -22.94 -3.88
C VAL A 77 -10.01 -24.45 -4.11
N GLY A 78 -8.82 -25.05 -4.23
CA GLY A 78 -8.65 -26.50 -4.35
C GLY A 78 -9.18 -27.28 -3.15
N SER A 79 -9.17 -26.68 -1.95
CA SER A 79 -9.75 -27.30 -0.74
C SER A 79 -11.28 -27.43 -0.78
N LEU A 80 -11.96 -26.87 -1.80
CA LEU A 80 -13.39 -27.08 -2.05
C LEU A 80 -13.69 -28.45 -2.68
N GLY A 81 -12.68 -29.21 -3.12
CA GLY A 81 -12.84 -30.55 -3.67
C GLY A 81 -13.19 -30.61 -5.16
N PHE A 82 -13.10 -29.48 -5.88
CA PHE A 82 -13.31 -29.43 -7.33
C PHE A 82 -12.07 -29.90 -8.11
N SER A 83 -12.28 -30.40 -9.33
CA SER A 83 -11.20 -30.76 -10.26
C SER A 83 -10.25 -29.57 -10.50
N LYS A 84 -8.95 -29.84 -10.66
CA LYS A 84 -7.89 -28.83 -10.82
C LYS A 84 -8.20 -27.77 -11.89
N ASN A 85 -8.81 -28.19 -13.01
CA ASN A 85 -9.20 -27.30 -14.10
C ASN A 85 -10.36 -26.37 -13.71
N ILE A 86 -11.36 -26.90 -12.99
CA ILE A 86 -12.51 -26.12 -12.51
C ILE A 86 -12.06 -25.14 -11.42
N THR A 87 -11.20 -25.57 -10.51
CA THR A 87 -10.60 -24.74 -9.46
C THR A 87 -9.89 -23.52 -10.04
N LEU A 88 -9.04 -23.71 -11.05
CA LEU A 88 -8.37 -22.60 -11.76
C LEU A 88 -9.37 -21.67 -12.44
N LEU A 89 -10.38 -22.22 -13.12
CA LEU A 89 -11.43 -21.41 -13.76
C LEU A 89 -12.20 -20.57 -12.74
N LEU A 90 -12.46 -21.13 -11.55
CA LEU A 90 -13.17 -20.46 -10.46
C LEU A 90 -12.39 -19.27 -9.86
N THR A 91 -11.08 -19.18 -10.13
CA THR A 91 -10.24 -18.06 -9.67
C THR A 91 -10.38 -16.81 -10.53
N ALA A 92 -10.76 -16.94 -11.81
CA ALA A 92 -10.83 -15.81 -12.73
C ALA A 92 -11.89 -14.75 -12.35
N PRO A 93 -13.14 -15.12 -11.95
CA PRO A 93 -14.15 -14.14 -11.57
C PRO A 93 -13.74 -13.24 -10.37
N PRO A 94 -13.14 -13.77 -9.28
CA PRO A 94 -12.55 -12.94 -8.22
C PRO A 94 -11.58 -11.86 -8.71
N TYR A 95 -10.67 -12.17 -9.64
CA TYR A 95 -9.70 -11.19 -10.16
C TYR A 95 -10.35 -10.11 -11.00
N ILE A 96 -11.35 -10.46 -11.82
CA ILE A 96 -12.11 -9.49 -12.61
C ILE A 96 -12.86 -8.53 -11.69
N LEU A 97 -13.57 -9.06 -10.68
CA LEU A 97 -14.31 -8.26 -9.72
C LEU A 97 -13.36 -7.35 -8.92
N ALA A 98 -12.21 -7.86 -8.51
CA ALA A 98 -11.17 -7.08 -7.85
C ALA A 98 -10.68 -5.92 -8.71
N THR A 99 -10.52 -6.13 -10.02
CA THR A 99 -10.09 -5.08 -10.96
C THR A 99 -11.14 -3.96 -11.04
N ILE A 100 -12.43 -4.31 -11.14
CA ILE A 100 -13.53 -3.34 -11.21
C ILE A 100 -13.65 -2.54 -9.91
N VAL A 101 -13.68 -3.23 -8.77
CA VAL A 101 -13.76 -2.60 -7.44
C VAL A 101 -12.55 -1.70 -7.21
N PHE A 102 -11.35 -2.16 -7.57
CA PHE A 102 -10.13 -1.38 -7.48
C PHE A 102 -10.20 -0.10 -8.32
N TYR A 103 -10.66 -0.18 -9.57
CA TYR A 103 -10.82 0.98 -10.44
C TYR A 103 -11.75 2.03 -9.81
N ILE A 104 -12.89 1.59 -9.25
CA ILE A 104 -13.85 2.47 -8.58
C ILE A 104 -13.21 3.13 -7.35
N ILE A 105 -12.53 2.35 -6.51
CA ILE A 105 -11.85 2.84 -5.30
C ILE A 105 -10.77 3.87 -5.65
N SER A 106 -9.95 3.59 -6.68
CA SER A 106 -8.92 4.52 -7.16
C SER A 106 -9.55 5.82 -7.66
N TYR A 107 -10.60 5.70 -8.49
CA TYR A 107 -11.32 6.85 -9.03
C TYR A 107 -11.92 7.74 -7.94
N ILE A 108 -12.57 7.14 -6.92
CA ILE A 108 -13.13 7.87 -5.78
C ILE A 108 -12.03 8.54 -4.97
N SER A 109 -10.92 7.84 -4.70
CA SER A 109 -9.78 8.40 -3.98
C SER A 109 -9.20 9.62 -4.70
N ASP A 110 -9.02 9.53 -6.01
CA ASP A 110 -8.39 10.59 -6.79
C ASP A 110 -9.30 11.82 -6.92
N ARG A 111 -10.63 11.62 -7.00
CA ARG A 111 -11.57 12.74 -7.03
C ARG A 111 -11.73 13.43 -5.67
N THR A 112 -11.72 12.65 -4.59
CA THR A 112 -12.06 13.15 -3.25
C THR A 112 -10.83 13.68 -2.50
N ASN A 113 -9.60 13.38 -2.96
CA ASN A 113 -8.34 13.64 -2.25
C ASN A 113 -8.30 13.11 -0.80
N MET A 114 -9.28 12.27 -0.42
CA MET A 114 -9.43 11.68 0.90
C MET A 114 -8.89 10.25 0.89
N ILE A 115 -7.57 10.12 0.88
CA ILE A 115 -6.86 8.84 0.79
C ILE A 115 -7.10 8.00 2.06
N LEU A 116 -7.08 8.64 3.23
CA LEU A 116 -7.17 7.97 4.53
C LEU A 116 -8.49 7.20 4.76
N PRO A 117 -9.69 7.81 4.63
CA PRO A 117 -10.93 7.10 4.93
C PRO A 117 -11.20 5.94 3.96
N VAL A 118 -10.82 6.11 2.69
CA VAL A 118 -10.94 5.04 1.67
C VAL A 118 -10.02 3.87 2.02
N HIS A 119 -8.80 4.15 2.51
CA HIS A 119 -7.87 3.13 2.99
C HIS A 119 -8.42 2.35 4.20
N LEU A 120 -8.90 3.07 5.22
CA LEU A 120 -9.47 2.47 6.43
C LEU A 120 -10.71 1.62 6.13
N PHE A 121 -11.55 2.08 5.21
CA PHE A 121 -12.72 1.33 4.77
C PHE A 121 -12.33 0.02 4.07
N SER A 122 -11.32 0.06 3.19
CA SER A 122 -10.79 -1.14 2.55
C SER A 122 -10.26 -2.14 3.59
N LEU A 123 -9.45 -1.69 4.56
CA LEU A 123 -8.96 -2.54 5.65
C LEU A 123 -10.07 -3.17 6.48
N ALA A 124 -11.14 -2.43 6.76
CA ALA A 124 -12.29 -2.95 7.52
C ALA A 124 -12.98 -4.09 6.75
N ILE A 125 -13.19 -3.93 5.45
CA ILE A 125 -13.73 -5.00 4.58
C ILE A 125 -12.79 -6.21 4.57
N ALA A 126 -11.47 -5.99 4.68
CA ALA A 126 -10.46 -7.07 4.68
C ALA A 126 -10.65 -7.99 5.87
N VAL A 127 -10.77 -7.38 7.05
CA VAL A 127 -10.99 -8.09 8.30
C VAL A 127 -12.29 -8.89 8.22
N VAL A 128 -13.36 -8.30 7.71
CA VAL A 128 -14.65 -9.01 7.52
C VAL A 128 -14.48 -10.20 6.57
N ALA A 129 -13.80 -10.04 5.43
CA ALA A 129 -13.57 -11.13 4.48
C ALA A 129 -12.75 -12.29 5.07
N TYR A 130 -11.72 -11.98 5.87
CA TYR A 130 -10.92 -12.98 6.58
C TYR A 130 -11.72 -13.68 7.68
N VAL A 131 -12.54 -12.95 8.44
CA VAL A 131 -13.41 -13.53 9.48
C VAL A 131 -14.44 -14.48 8.86
N ILE A 132 -15.09 -14.09 7.76
CA ILE A 132 -16.07 -14.97 7.08
C ILE A 132 -15.38 -16.26 6.58
N SER A 133 -14.14 -16.14 6.09
CA SER A 133 -13.34 -17.29 5.64
C SER A 133 -12.98 -18.26 6.76
N ILE A 134 -12.87 -17.79 8.00
CA ILE A 134 -12.65 -18.63 9.19
C ILE A 134 -13.96 -19.26 9.67
N CYS A 135 -15.06 -18.51 9.70
CA CYS A 135 -16.31 -18.94 10.33
C CYS A 135 -17.17 -19.88 9.48
N THR A 136 -16.99 -19.91 8.15
CA THR A 136 -17.93 -20.63 7.25
C THR A 136 -17.24 -21.66 6.35
N LEU A 137 -17.64 -22.92 6.49
CA LEU A 137 -17.30 -24.00 5.55
C LEU A 137 -18.33 -24.22 4.44
N LYS A 138 -19.49 -23.58 4.49
CA LYS A 138 -20.51 -23.69 3.45
C LYS A 138 -19.96 -23.15 2.14
N LEU A 139 -20.08 -23.93 1.06
CA LEU A 139 -19.49 -23.67 -0.25
C LEU A 139 -19.76 -22.25 -0.76
N GLY A 140 -20.99 -21.76 -0.62
CA GLY A 140 -21.37 -20.39 -1.00
C GLY A 140 -20.71 -19.30 -0.17
N GLY A 141 -20.68 -19.45 1.17
CA GLY A 141 -20.07 -18.45 2.06
C GLY A 141 -18.55 -18.37 1.90
N ARG A 142 -17.91 -19.53 1.67
CA ARG A 142 -16.47 -19.62 1.40
C ARG A 142 -16.10 -19.00 0.05
N TYR A 143 -16.89 -19.28 -1.00
CA TYR A 143 -16.68 -18.67 -2.31
C TYR A 143 -16.90 -17.15 -2.30
N PHE A 144 -17.91 -16.66 -1.57
CA PHE A 144 -18.14 -15.23 -1.41
C PHE A 144 -16.96 -14.53 -0.72
N ALA A 145 -16.42 -15.10 0.36
CA ALA A 145 -15.25 -14.54 1.03
C ALA A 145 -14.00 -14.56 0.14
N MET A 146 -13.83 -15.60 -0.67
CA MET A 146 -12.79 -15.69 -1.69
C MET A 146 -12.92 -14.63 -2.78
N MET A 147 -14.14 -14.27 -3.20
CA MET A 147 -14.34 -13.18 -4.17
C MET A 147 -13.93 -11.81 -3.58
N LEU A 148 -14.11 -11.61 -2.28
CA LEU A 148 -13.74 -10.37 -1.61
C LEU A 148 -12.24 -10.23 -1.34
N MET A 149 -11.53 -11.33 -1.07
CA MET A 149 -10.10 -11.29 -0.69
C MET A 149 -9.20 -10.50 -1.67
N PRO A 150 -9.20 -10.76 -2.99
CA PRO A 150 -8.32 -10.03 -3.92
C PRO A 150 -8.68 -8.55 -4.05
N CYS A 151 -9.96 -8.22 -3.92
CA CYS A 151 -10.45 -6.83 -3.98
C CYS A 151 -9.81 -5.97 -2.88
N VAL A 152 -9.61 -6.58 -1.72
CA VAL A 152 -9.23 -5.84 -0.52
C VAL A 152 -7.71 -5.76 -0.33
N VAL A 153 -6.97 -6.68 -0.92
CA VAL A 153 -5.50 -6.72 -0.81
C VAL A 153 -4.83 -5.67 -1.70
N ALA A 154 -5.40 -5.36 -2.88
CA ALA A 154 -4.78 -4.45 -3.84
C ALA A 154 -4.82 -2.97 -3.42
N GLY A 155 -5.90 -2.53 -2.76
CA GLY A 155 -6.08 -1.13 -2.34
C GLY A 155 -5.02 -0.63 -1.36
N PRO A 156 -4.82 -1.29 -0.20
CA PRO A 156 -3.86 -0.89 0.83
C PRO A 156 -2.43 -0.70 0.32
N GLN A 157 -1.99 -1.55 -0.59
CA GLN A 157 -0.65 -1.53 -1.19
C GLN A 157 -0.42 -0.23 -1.98
N ILE A 158 -1.37 0.13 -2.85
CA ILE A 158 -1.25 1.28 -3.76
C ILE A 158 -1.37 2.59 -2.99
N PHE A 159 -2.26 2.65 -2.01
CA PHE A 159 -2.35 3.81 -1.13
C PHE A 159 -1.09 4.00 -0.27
N LEU A 160 -0.43 2.91 0.15
CA LEU A 160 0.85 3.01 0.85
C LEU A 160 1.93 3.61 -0.07
N TYR A 161 2.00 3.19 -1.33
CA TYR A 161 2.89 3.80 -2.32
C TYR A 161 2.59 5.27 -2.57
N LYS A 162 1.32 5.66 -2.66
CA LYS A 162 0.92 7.07 -2.79
C LYS A 162 1.36 7.88 -1.56
N THR A 163 1.12 7.34 -0.37
CA THR A 163 1.53 7.94 0.93
C THR A 163 3.04 8.10 1.00
N LEU A 164 3.81 7.09 0.54
CA LEU A 164 5.26 7.16 0.46
C LEU A 164 5.76 8.24 -0.49
N ASN A 165 5.17 8.36 -1.66
CA ASN A 165 5.55 9.38 -2.64
C ASN A 165 5.30 10.80 -2.12
N ILE A 166 4.22 11.01 -1.37
CA ILE A 166 3.86 12.32 -0.79
C ILE A 166 4.76 12.65 0.42
N HIS A 167 4.98 11.70 1.34
CA HIS A 167 5.69 11.98 2.59
C HIS A 167 7.21 11.85 2.52
N MET A 168 7.76 11.14 1.52
CA MET A 168 9.21 11.01 1.30
C MET A 168 9.72 11.86 0.14
N ALA A 169 9.05 12.98 -0.18
CA ALA A 169 9.37 13.78 -1.36
C ALA A 169 10.77 14.42 -1.37
N ARG A 170 11.57 14.38 -0.28
CA ARG A 170 12.85 15.11 -0.21
C ARG A 170 13.93 14.39 0.64
N PRO A 171 15.20 14.28 0.22
CA PRO A 171 15.79 14.37 -1.14
C PRO A 171 15.47 13.16 -2.06
N TYR A 172 15.61 13.30 -3.39
CA TYR A 172 15.34 12.21 -4.37
C TYR A 172 16.08 10.89 -4.06
N PRO A 173 17.37 10.90 -3.69
CA PRO A 173 18.08 9.68 -3.27
C PRO A 173 17.50 9.03 -2.01
N LYS A 174 16.99 9.83 -1.06
CA LYS A 174 16.32 9.32 0.17
C LYS A 174 15.00 8.64 -0.17
N ARG A 175 14.23 9.17 -1.13
CA ARG A 175 12.99 8.56 -1.62
C ARG A 175 13.24 7.21 -2.28
N ALA A 176 14.20 7.15 -3.21
CA ALA A 176 14.55 5.93 -3.91
C ALA A 176 15.04 4.84 -2.93
N ALA A 177 15.92 5.23 -1.99
CA ALA A 177 16.39 4.35 -0.92
C ALA A 177 15.24 3.85 -0.03
N GLY A 178 14.31 4.71 0.35
CA GLY A 178 13.13 4.35 1.14
C GLY A 178 12.22 3.35 0.43
N VAL A 179 11.89 3.60 -0.84
CA VAL A 179 11.07 2.68 -1.66
C VAL A 179 11.77 1.32 -1.84
N ALA A 180 13.08 1.33 -2.08
CA ALA A 180 13.86 0.09 -2.18
C ALA A 180 13.85 -0.69 -0.84
N MET A 181 14.05 -0.01 0.29
CA MET A 181 14.05 -0.62 1.62
C MET A 181 12.68 -1.21 1.98
N ILE A 182 11.61 -0.48 1.66
CA ILE A 182 10.22 -0.90 1.91
C ILE A 182 9.87 -2.13 1.09
N ASN A 183 10.31 -2.20 -0.17
CA ASN A 183 10.11 -3.37 -1.00
C ASN A 183 10.96 -4.57 -0.55
N ALA A 184 12.24 -4.34 -0.22
CA ALA A 184 13.14 -5.39 0.22
C ALA A 184 12.67 -6.03 1.54
N ILE A 185 12.39 -5.20 2.55
CA ILE A 185 11.95 -5.69 3.87
C ILE A 185 10.48 -6.15 3.82
N GLY A 186 9.61 -5.40 3.13
CA GLY A 186 8.21 -5.78 2.99
C GLY A 186 8.03 -7.12 2.28
N GLY A 187 8.87 -7.40 1.27
CA GLY A 187 8.89 -8.65 0.53
C GLY A 187 9.21 -9.89 1.37
N LEU A 188 10.01 -9.75 2.45
CA LEU A 188 10.30 -10.85 3.39
C LEU A 188 9.01 -11.43 4.01
N SER A 189 7.93 -10.65 4.02
CA SER A 189 6.65 -11.08 4.55
C SER A 189 6.03 -12.23 3.77
N ASN A 190 6.29 -12.33 2.46
CA ASN A 190 5.81 -13.45 1.65
C ASN A 190 6.48 -14.78 2.04
N VAL A 191 7.73 -14.74 2.53
CA VAL A 191 8.49 -15.94 2.89
C VAL A 191 7.85 -16.63 4.10
N TRP A 192 7.68 -15.90 5.21
CA TRP A 192 7.10 -16.51 6.42
C TRP A 192 5.60 -16.79 6.29
N THR A 193 4.86 -15.99 5.50
CA THR A 193 3.41 -16.22 5.32
C THR A 193 3.14 -17.55 4.60
N SER A 194 4.06 -18.00 3.74
CA SER A 194 3.96 -19.29 3.05
C SER A 194 3.93 -20.48 4.03
N TYR A 195 4.63 -20.40 5.16
CA TYR A 195 4.67 -21.46 6.16
C TYR A 195 3.40 -21.55 7.02
N LEU A 196 2.54 -20.52 6.99
CA LEU A 196 1.30 -20.50 7.78
C LEU A 196 0.17 -21.35 7.15
N TYR A 197 0.31 -21.75 5.89
CA TYR A 197 -0.69 -22.54 5.15
C TYR A 197 -0.54 -24.07 5.36
N PHE A 198 -0.28 -24.53 6.59
CA PHE A 198 0.00 -25.94 6.86
C PHE A 198 -1.25 -26.80 7.22
N SER A 199 -2.33 -26.20 7.73
CA SER A 199 -3.54 -26.95 8.15
C SER A 199 -4.76 -26.69 7.27
N SER A 200 -4.95 -27.54 6.26
CA SER A 200 -6.24 -27.68 5.55
C SER A 200 -7.28 -28.30 6.51
N PRO A 201 -8.58 -27.92 6.47
CA PRO A 201 -9.26 -27.04 5.51
C PRO A 201 -9.55 -25.62 6.00
N HIS A 202 -9.39 -25.32 7.29
CA HIS A 202 -9.77 -24.01 7.86
C HIS A 202 -8.65 -22.97 7.85
N TYR A 203 -7.39 -23.39 7.71
CA TYR A 203 -6.22 -22.49 7.71
C TYR A 203 -6.27 -21.41 8.81
N TYR A 204 -6.70 -21.79 10.03
CA TYR A 204 -6.89 -20.86 11.16
C TYR A 204 -5.63 -20.03 11.45
N ALA A 205 -4.45 -20.66 11.35
CA ALA A 205 -3.16 -19.99 11.54
C ALA A 205 -2.90 -18.92 10.47
N ALA A 206 -3.18 -19.21 9.20
CA ALA A 206 -2.99 -18.25 8.11
C ALA A 206 -3.98 -17.08 8.21
N PHE A 207 -5.29 -17.36 8.25
CA PHE A 207 -6.30 -16.30 8.31
C PHE A 207 -6.28 -15.52 9.63
N GLY A 208 -5.97 -16.17 10.76
CA GLY A 208 -5.78 -15.48 12.04
C GLY A 208 -4.59 -14.51 12.01
N THR A 209 -3.46 -14.93 11.42
CA THR A 209 -2.31 -14.05 11.26
C THR A 209 -2.61 -12.89 10.31
N LEU A 210 -3.34 -13.14 9.21
CA LEU A 210 -3.78 -12.10 8.28
C LEU A 210 -4.70 -11.05 8.94
N ILE A 211 -5.60 -11.46 9.83
CA ILE A 211 -6.42 -10.55 10.65
C ILE A 211 -5.53 -9.74 11.60
N GLY A 212 -4.55 -10.39 12.23
CA GLY A 212 -3.55 -9.71 13.06
C GLY A 212 -2.76 -8.65 12.29
N CYS A 213 -2.31 -8.98 11.07
CA CYS A 213 -1.63 -8.04 10.19
C CYS A 213 -2.53 -6.87 9.77
N ALA A 214 -3.79 -7.14 9.41
CA ALA A 214 -4.74 -6.10 9.00
C ALA A 214 -5.08 -5.14 10.15
N THR A 215 -5.30 -5.67 11.36
CA THR A 215 -5.57 -4.87 12.56
C THR A 215 -4.35 -4.06 13.00
N ALA A 216 -3.15 -4.67 13.01
CA ALA A 216 -1.91 -3.96 13.28
C ALA A 216 -1.67 -2.83 12.25
N PHE A 217 -1.91 -3.11 10.97
CA PHE A 217 -1.83 -2.10 9.91
C PHE A 217 -2.80 -0.95 10.19
N PHE A 218 -4.06 -1.25 10.53
CA PHE A 218 -5.08 -0.25 10.84
C PHE A 218 -4.65 0.67 11.99
N ILE A 219 -4.10 0.11 13.07
CA ILE A 219 -3.62 0.90 14.21
C ILE A 219 -2.47 1.81 13.79
N VAL A 220 -1.47 1.26 13.10
CA VAL A 220 -0.28 2.03 12.70
C VAL A 220 -0.64 3.16 11.72
N ILE A 221 -1.51 2.91 10.74
CA ILE A 221 -1.89 3.94 9.76
C ILE A 221 -2.73 5.06 10.41
N VAL A 222 -3.58 4.74 11.39
CA VAL A 222 -4.33 5.75 12.16
C VAL A 222 -3.38 6.57 13.02
N CYS A 223 -2.44 5.92 13.73
CA CYS A 223 -1.41 6.62 14.51
C CYS A 223 -0.56 7.53 13.64
N TYR A 224 -0.13 7.05 12.47
CA TYR A 224 0.62 7.83 11.49
C TYR A 224 -0.19 9.04 11.00
N ALA A 225 -1.46 8.85 10.68
CA ALA A 225 -2.35 9.92 10.24
C ALA A 225 -2.56 11.00 11.31
N ILE A 226 -2.73 10.60 12.57
CA ILE A 226 -2.83 11.53 13.69
C ILE A 226 -1.51 12.30 13.87
N HIS A 227 -0.37 11.61 13.78
CA HIS A 227 0.94 12.24 13.88
C HIS A 227 1.19 13.25 12.76
N VAL A 228 0.86 12.91 11.51
CA VAL A 228 0.96 13.82 10.36
C VAL A 228 0.01 15.00 10.51
N ARG A 229 -1.24 14.78 10.95
CA ARG A 229 -2.19 15.89 11.22
C ARG A 229 -1.68 16.82 12.33
N ARG A 230 -1.04 16.28 13.37
CA ARG A 230 -0.41 17.08 14.44
C ARG A 230 0.76 17.90 13.89
N LEU A 231 1.65 17.29 13.11
CA LEU A 231 2.76 17.98 12.45
C LEU A 231 2.27 19.09 11.51
N ASN A 232 1.24 18.82 10.69
CA ASN A 232 0.68 19.82 9.79
C ASN A 232 0.05 21.00 10.56
N LYS A 233 -0.56 20.76 11.73
CA LYS A 233 -1.06 21.83 12.60
C LYS A 233 0.07 22.66 13.22
N LEU A 234 1.14 22.02 13.68
CA LEU A 234 2.32 22.69 14.23
C LEU A 234 3.07 23.53 13.19
N LEU A 235 3.09 23.07 11.93
CA LEU A 235 3.69 23.81 10.81
C LEU A 235 2.85 25.01 10.37
N ALA A 236 1.52 24.97 10.59
CA ALA A 236 0.60 26.08 10.35
C ALA A 236 0.55 27.11 11.49
N GLY A 237 1.24 26.84 12.60
CA GLY A 237 1.29 27.69 13.79
C GLY A 237 2.47 28.66 13.84
N THR A 238 2.79 29.15 15.02
CA THR A 238 3.81 30.19 15.29
C THR A 238 5.23 29.70 14.92
N PRO A 239 6.21 30.58 14.60
CA PRO A 239 7.56 30.17 14.17
C PRO A 239 8.31 29.25 15.17
N GLU A 240 7.96 29.30 16.45
CA GLU A 240 8.48 28.38 17.48
C GLU A 240 7.92 26.95 17.36
N GLU A 241 6.66 26.81 16.95
CA GLU A 241 6.03 25.52 16.68
C GLU A 241 6.60 24.89 15.39
N GLN A 242 6.94 25.71 14.40
CA GLN A 242 7.66 25.29 13.19
C GLN A 242 9.07 24.76 13.53
N ARG A 243 9.78 25.39 14.47
CA ARG A 243 11.08 24.89 14.99
C ARG A 243 10.95 23.58 15.77
N ARG A 244 9.84 23.35 16.48
CA ARG A 244 9.55 22.07 17.14
C ARG A 244 9.20 20.95 16.16
N ALA A 245 8.55 21.27 15.04
CA ALA A 245 8.21 20.29 14.00
C ALA A 245 9.41 19.87 13.13
N MET A 246 10.46 20.69 13.06
CA MET A 246 11.70 20.41 12.32
C MET A 246 12.77 19.65 13.13
N LYS A 247 12.57 19.43 14.43
CA LYS A 247 13.42 18.58 15.27
C LYS A 247 12.89 17.15 15.31
#